data_AF-S6IGC3-F1
#
_entry.id   AF-S6IGC3-F1
#
_cell.length_a   1.000
_cell.length_b   1.000
_cell.length_c   1.000
_cell.angle_alpha   90.00
_cell.angle_beta   90.00
_cell.angle_gamma   90.00
#
_symmetry.space_group_name_H-M   'P 1'
#
loop_
_entity.id
_entity.type
_entity.pdbx_description
1 polymer ?
#
loop_
_entity_poly.entity_id
_entity_poly.type
_entity_poly.pdbx_seq_one_letter_code
_entity_poly.pdbx_strand_id
1 'polypeptide(L)'
;MPNNPNSPRYIPLTQHGLDGTVLLLDSQAPLKDLHACVDLRVRLATEFLDAVSSGKSGSADDYDLSAMAGTAHLLMQEACDVSRVIEQRLWEANPA
;
A
#
# COMPACT_ATOMS: atom_id res chain seq x y z
N MET A 1 -17.95 18.14 -5.39
CA MET A 1 -17.45 18.74 -6.66
C MET A 1 -17.14 17.59 -7.61
N PRO A 2 -17.43 17.64 -8.93
CA PRO A 2 -16.98 16.57 -9.81
C PRO A 2 -15.45 16.56 -9.85
N ASN A 3 -14.88 15.36 -9.82
CA ASN A 3 -13.46 15.03 -9.92
C ASN A 3 -12.72 16.01 -10.85
N ASN A 4 -11.64 16.65 -10.39
CA ASN A 4 -10.88 17.60 -11.20
C ASN A 4 -10.43 16.88 -12.49
N PRO A 5 -10.85 17.32 -13.70
CA PRO A 5 -10.56 16.61 -14.95
C PRO A 5 -9.06 16.53 -15.28
N ASN A 6 -8.21 17.26 -14.54
CA ASN A 6 -6.76 17.24 -14.68
C ASN A 6 -6.03 16.34 -13.66
N SER A 7 -6.73 15.60 -12.79
CA SER A 7 -6.08 14.65 -11.90
C SER A 7 -5.57 13.43 -12.68
N PRO A 8 -4.25 13.12 -12.64
CA PRO A 8 -3.70 12.00 -13.39
C PRO A 8 -4.33 10.68 -12.93
N ARG A 9 -4.83 9.90 -13.90
CA ARG A 9 -5.43 8.58 -13.64
C ARG A 9 -4.42 7.62 -13.02
N TYR A 10 -3.20 7.60 -13.53
CA TYR A 10 -2.13 6.75 -13.02
C TYR A 10 -1.19 7.59 -12.17
N ILE A 11 -1.08 7.26 -10.88
CA ILE A 11 -0.19 7.94 -9.95
C ILE A 11 0.92 6.99 -9.51
N PRO A 12 2.16 7.47 -9.35
CA PRO A 12 3.26 6.64 -8.88
C PRO A 12 2.99 6.15 -7.45
N LEU A 13 3.21 4.85 -7.21
CA LEU A 13 3.34 4.34 -5.84
C LEU A 13 4.65 4.86 -5.22
N THR A 14 4.66 4.99 -3.90
CA THR A 14 5.84 5.35 -3.14
C THR A 14 6.79 4.15 -3.14
N GLN A 15 7.91 4.25 -3.86
CA GLN A 15 8.91 3.19 -3.96
C GLN A 15 10.27 3.71 -3.44
N HIS A 16 10.63 3.33 -2.21
CA HIS A 16 11.92 3.73 -1.63
C HIS A 16 13.08 2.98 -2.30
N GLY A 17 14.16 3.70 -2.61
CA GLY A 17 15.40 3.11 -3.13
C GLY A 17 15.44 2.83 -4.63
N LEU A 18 14.45 3.31 -5.40
CA LEU A 18 14.45 3.28 -6.86
C LEU A 18 14.58 4.70 -7.43
N ASP A 19 15.44 4.87 -8.44
CA ASP A 19 15.63 6.15 -9.13
C ASP A 19 14.44 6.52 -10.05
N GLY A 20 13.54 5.57 -10.31
CA GLY A 20 12.31 5.79 -11.08
C GLY A 20 11.17 4.87 -10.64
N THR A 21 9.96 5.42 -10.56
CA THR A 21 8.75 4.64 -10.25
C THR A 21 8.27 3.91 -11.49
N VAL A 22 8.14 2.60 -11.38
CA VAL A 22 7.59 1.73 -12.45
C VAL A 22 6.22 1.18 -12.10
N LEU A 23 5.84 1.20 -10.82
CA LEU A 23 4.53 0.75 -10.36
C LEU A 23 3.57 1.94 -10.20
N LEU A 24 2.46 1.86 -10.92
CA LEU A 24 1.45 2.92 -10.95
C LEU A 24 0.13 2.42 -10.34
N LEU A 25 -0.49 3.26 -9.52
CA LEU A 25 -1.84 3.10 -8.99
C LEU A 25 -2.84 3.75 -9.96
N ASP A 26 -3.85 3.00 -10.41
CA ASP A 26 -5.02 3.55 -11.11
C ASP A 26 -5.95 4.23 -10.10
N SER A 27 -5.77 5.54 -9.92
CA SER A 27 -6.53 6.36 -8.95
C SER A 27 -8.03 6.43 -9.27
N GLN A 28 -8.42 6.12 -10.51
CA GLN A 28 -9.79 6.13 -10.98
C GLN A 28 -10.46 4.75 -10.98
N ALA A 29 -9.78 3.70 -10.56
CA ALA A 29 -10.37 2.36 -10.40
C ALA A 29 -11.60 2.39 -9.46
N PRO A 30 -12.55 1.44 -9.56
CA PRO A 30 -13.71 1.40 -8.67
C PRO A 30 -13.29 1.39 -7.19
N LEU A 31 -13.98 2.16 -6.34
CA LEU A 31 -13.67 2.24 -4.89
C LEU A 31 -13.66 0.85 -4.21
N LYS A 32 -14.52 -0.05 -4.67
CA LYS A 32 -14.54 -1.45 -4.21
C LYS A 32 -13.22 -2.17 -4.48
N ASP A 33 -12.65 -1.97 -5.66
CA ASP A 33 -11.41 -2.63 -6.08
C ASP A 33 -10.21 -2.00 -5.38
N LEU A 34 -10.22 -0.67 -5.19
CA LEU A 34 -9.22 0.03 -4.36
C LEU A 34 -9.26 -0.46 -2.91
N HIS A 35 -10.45 -0.61 -2.33
CA HIS A 35 -10.61 -1.13 -0.97
C HIS A 35 -10.15 -2.59 -0.86
N ALA A 36 -10.51 -3.46 -1.81
CA ALA A 36 -10.01 -4.83 -1.86
C ALA A 36 -8.47 -4.87 -2.00
N CYS A 37 -7.93 -3.92 -2.77
CA CYS A 37 -6.54 -3.42 -2.76
C CYS A 37 -5.91 -3.40 -1.37
N VAL A 38 -6.40 -2.46 -0.57
CA VAL A 38 -5.96 -2.17 0.78
C VAL A 38 -6.11 -3.41 1.68
N ASP A 39 -7.28 -4.04 1.68
CA ASP A 39 -7.57 -5.21 2.52
C ASP A 39 -6.57 -6.34 2.27
N LEU A 40 -6.32 -6.66 1.00
CA LEU A 40 -5.37 -7.71 0.63
C LEU A 40 -3.97 -7.39 1.17
N ARG A 41 -3.50 -6.14 1.00
CA ARG A 41 -2.15 -5.73 1.39
C ARG A 41 -1.97 -5.71 2.91
N VAL A 42 -2.95 -5.19 3.64
CA VAL A 42 -2.95 -5.18 5.11
C VAL A 42 -2.98 -6.60 5.66
N ARG A 43 -3.85 -7.46 5.11
CA ARG A 43 -3.95 -8.87 5.51
C ARG A 43 -2.66 -9.63 5.24
N LEU A 44 -2.07 -9.51 4.05
CA LEU A 44 -0.80 -10.18 3.74
C LEU A 44 0.34 -9.67 4.64
N ALA A 45 0.40 -8.37 4.94
CA ALA A 45 1.39 -7.84 5.87
C ALA A 45 1.22 -8.43 7.27
N THR A 46 -0.03 -8.58 7.72
CA THR A 46 -0.36 -9.13 9.04
C THR A 46 -0.03 -10.62 9.12
N GLU A 47 -0.51 -11.42 8.16
CA GLU A 47 -0.19 -12.85 8.06
C GLU A 47 1.31 -13.10 7.98
N PHE A 48 2.03 -12.25 7.25
CA PHE A 48 3.48 -12.31 7.16
C PHE A 48 4.13 -12.05 8.53
N LEU A 49 3.77 -10.96 9.22
CA LEU A 49 4.31 -10.63 10.54
C LEU A 49 3.95 -11.68 11.61
N ASP A 50 2.78 -12.30 11.52
CA ASP A 50 2.39 -13.43 12.37
C ASP A 50 3.30 -14.65 12.12
N ALA A 51 3.62 -14.95 10.86
CA ALA A 51 4.59 -15.99 10.52
C ALA A 51 6.01 -15.65 11.04
N VAL A 52 6.43 -14.38 10.92
CA VAL A 52 7.71 -13.91 11.45
C VAL A 52 7.79 -14.08 12.97
N SER A 53 6.74 -13.66 13.69
CA SER A 53 6.72 -13.68 15.15
C SER A 53 6.54 -15.08 15.75
N SER A 54 5.88 -15.99 15.03
CA SER A 54 5.69 -17.39 15.44
C SER A 54 6.86 -18.31 15.07
N GLY A 55 7.74 -17.89 14.15
CA GLY A 55 8.98 -18.59 13.82
C GLY A 55 9.87 -18.71 15.05
N LYS A 56 10.27 -19.94 15.42
CA LYS A 56 11.16 -20.21 16.55
C LYS A 56 12.42 -19.33 16.47
N SER A 57 12.49 -18.34 17.35
CA SER A 57 13.68 -17.55 17.66
C SER A 57 14.85 -18.50 17.88
N GLY A 58 15.78 -18.55 16.92
CA GLY A 58 16.90 -19.48 16.96
C GLY A 58 17.94 -19.31 15.86
N SER A 59 17.58 -18.77 14.69
CA SER A 59 18.59 -18.55 13.61
C SER A 59 18.26 -17.47 12.57
N ALA A 60 17.32 -16.56 12.82
CA ALA A 60 17.15 -15.43 11.90
C ALA A 60 18.32 -14.47 12.14
N ASP A 61 19.28 -14.43 11.22
CA ASP A 61 20.36 -13.44 11.24
C ASP A 61 19.75 -12.04 11.03
N ASP A 62 20.42 -10.97 11.50
CA ASP A 62 19.91 -9.59 11.38
C ASP A 62 19.51 -9.19 9.94
N TYR A 63 20.18 -9.80 8.94
CA TYR A 63 19.86 -9.63 7.53
C TYR A 63 18.46 -10.15 7.17
N ASP A 64 18.06 -11.31 7.71
CA ASP A 64 16.74 -11.90 7.47
C ASP A 64 15.65 -11.03 8.10
N LEU A 65 15.87 -10.54 9.33
CA LEU A 65 14.91 -9.67 10.00
C LEU A 65 14.73 -8.34 9.26
N SER A 66 15.81 -7.74 8.75
CA SER A 66 15.75 -6.51 7.95
C SER A 66 14.99 -6.72 6.65
N ALA A 67 15.24 -7.82 5.94
CA ALA A 67 14.54 -8.16 4.70
C ALA A 67 13.04 -8.43 4.94
N MET A 68 12.72 -9.12 6.05
CA MET A 68 11.35 -9.40 6.46
C MET A 68 10.61 -8.11 6.82
N ALA A 69 11.22 -7.24 7.64
CA ALA A 69 10.67 -5.92 7.95
C ALA A 69 10.48 -5.06 6.69
N GLY A 70 11.43 -5.09 5.75
CA GLY A 70 11.33 -4.42 4.47
C GLY A 70 10.14 -4.90 3.64
N THR A 71 9.87 -6.20 3.63
CA THR A 71 8.72 -6.79 2.94
C THR A 71 7.39 -6.33 3.54
N ALA A 72 7.24 -6.39 4.86
CA ALA A 72 6.05 -5.91 5.55
C ALA A 72 5.83 -4.39 5.34
N HIS A 73 6.93 -3.62 5.37
CA HIS A 73 6.91 -2.19 5.12
C HIS A 73 6.41 -1.86 3.70
N LEU A 74 6.90 -2.56 2.68
CA LEU A 74 6.43 -2.37 1.30
C LEU A 74 4.92 -2.63 1.17
N LEU A 75 4.43 -3.74 1.70
CA LEU A 75 2.99 -4.08 1.64
C LEU A 75 2.12 -2.99 2.30
N MET A 76 2.52 -2.52 3.49
CA MET A 76 1.81 -1.47 4.21
C MET A 76 1.89 -0.12 3.50
N GLN A 77 3.04 0.22 2.93
CA GLN A 77 3.22 1.46 2.20
C GLN A 77 2.32 1.54 0.97
N GLU A 78 2.23 0.45 0.21
CA GLU A 78 1.32 0.40 -0.92
C GLU A 78 -0.15 0.49 -0.47
N ALA A 79 -0.50 -0.12 0.68
CA ALA A 79 -1.83 0.04 1.26
C ALA A 79 -2.13 1.49 1.63
N CYS A 80 -1.16 2.21 2.23
CA CYS A 80 -1.29 3.63 2.56
C CYS A 80 -1.49 4.50 1.30
N ASP A 81 -0.75 4.23 0.23
CA ASP A 81 -0.91 4.96 -1.03
C ASP A 81 -2.32 4.80 -1.62
N VAL A 82 -2.87 3.58 -1.59
CA VAL A 82 -4.22 3.30 -2.07
C VAL A 82 -5.27 3.92 -1.15
N SER A 83 -5.10 3.82 0.17
CA SER A 83 -6.01 4.44 1.16
C SER A 83 -6.10 5.95 0.97
N ARG A 84 -4.99 6.63 0.72
CA ARG A 84 -4.97 8.08 0.46
C ARG A 84 -5.82 8.47 -0.75
N VAL A 85 -5.84 7.66 -1.81
CA VAL A 85 -6.73 7.89 -2.97
C VAL A 85 -8.19 7.67 -2.60
N ILE A 86 -8.49 6.61 -1.85
CA ILE A 86 -9.86 6.35 -1.37
C ILE A 86 -10.35 7.54 -0.55
N GLU A 87 -9.56 7.97 0.43
CA GLU A 87 -9.85 9.13 1.28
C GLU A 87 -10.08 10.37 0.42
N GLN A 88 -9.13 10.77 -0.41
CA GLN A 88 -9.28 11.94 -1.28
C GLN A 88 -10.62 11.93 -2.04
N ARG A 89 -10.97 10.80 -2.66
CA ARG A 89 -12.22 10.67 -3.42
C ARG A 89 -13.47 10.75 -2.55
N LEU A 90 -13.42 10.21 -1.33
CA LEU A 90 -14.53 10.31 -0.37
C LEU A 90 -14.73 11.77 0.09
N TRP A 91 -13.66 12.50 0.37
CA TRP A 91 -13.71 13.92 0.74
C TRP A 91 -14.22 14.81 -0.42
N GLU A 92 -13.82 14.52 -1.66
CA GLU A 92 -14.30 15.25 -2.85
C GLU A 92 -15.81 15.00 -3.13
N ALA A 93 -16.29 13.79 -2.83
CA ALA A 93 -17.68 13.39 -2.98
C ALA A 93 -18.59 13.97 -1.89
N ASN A 94 -18.06 14.26 -0.70
CA ASN A 94 -18.80 14.85 0.41
C ASN A 94 -18.14 16.15 0.93
N PRO A 95 -18.16 17.23 0.13
CA PRO A 95 -17.69 18.53 0.58
C PRO A 95 -18.68 19.06 1.63
N ALA A 96 -18.20 19.25 2.86
CA ALA A 96 -18.97 19.90 3.93
C ALA A 96 -19.42 21.31 3.54
#